data_AF-A0A8T2IGW0-F1
#
_entry.id   AF-A0A8T2IGW0-F1
#
_cell.length_a   1.000
_cell.length_b   1.000
_cell.length_c   1.000
_cell.angle_alpha   90.00
_cell.angle_beta   90.00
_cell.angle_gamma   90.00
#
_symmetry.space_group_name_H-M   'P 1'
#
loop_
_entity.id
_entity.type
_entity.pdbx_description
1 polymer ?
#
loop_
_entity_poly.entity_id
_entity_poly.type
_entity_poly.pdbx_seq_one_letter_code
_entity_poly.pdbx_strand_id
1 'polypeptide(L)'
;MTRLLPPKMYLFTQAFSIICLSVTCITGIIGNGLVIWIAGFKMKTITATWYLHLAITDFICSLSTLVRIAEWILPGGIRLCLISFTILLLNVLTSVYFLTAISVDRCISIIWPIWAKIHRTQRSATTTVRIIWVVSLLLCISSLFLGYDFVSFHNPTCCVPMRHQYYFVYKLSEAEKSEYLNDPINICRFVFMFLLPFAIILLCNGLIVCRLVFTKIPNRSQRPLKIITAIVICFFWLLVPVQPLEIH
;
A
#
# COMPACT_ATOMS: atom_id res chain seq x y z
N MET A 1 -22.61 18.83 17.29
CA MET A 1 -22.83 17.66 18.17
C MET A 1 -22.03 16.49 17.63
N THR A 2 -20.85 16.25 18.19
CA THR A 2 -20.00 15.09 17.89
C THR A 2 -20.66 13.84 18.45
N ARG A 3 -21.18 12.96 17.57
CA ARG A 3 -21.69 11.64 17.98
C ARG A 3 -20.50 10.78 18.43
N LEU A 4 -20.22 10.76 19.73
CA LEU A 4 -19.29 9.78 20.30
C LEU A 4 -19.91 8.37 20.17
N LEU A 5 -19.13 7.43 19.64
CA LEU A 5 -19.51 6.01 19.63
C LEU A 5 -19.81 5.53 21.06
N PRO A 6 -20.82 4.66 21.26
CA PRO A 6 -21.11 4.10 22.58
C PRO A 6 -19.88 3.35 23.14
N PRO A 7 -19.61 3.46 24.45
CA PRO A 7 -18.37 3.01 25.10
C PRO A 7 -18.06 1.51 25.00
N LYS A 8 -19.05 0.68 24.64
CA LYS A 8 -18.89 -0.76 24.37
C LYS A 8 -18.45 -1.05 22.93
N MET A 9 -19.05 -0.33 21.96
CA MET A 9 -18.74 -0.41 20.53
C MET A 9 -17.41 0.25 20.19
N TYR A 10 -17.02 1.18 21.06
CA TYR A 10 -15.65 1.44 21.36
C TYR A 10 -14.96 0.12 21.74
N LEU A 11 -14.68 -0.20 23.00
CA LEU A 11 -13.78 -1.27 23.46
C LEU A 11 -13.58 -2.50 22.53
N PHE A 12 -14.68 -3.04 21.99
CA PHE A 12 -14.69 -4.03 20.89
C PHE A 12 -13.75 -3.72 19.70
N THR A 13 -13.82 -2.54 19.08
CA THR A 13 -13.04 -2.22 17.88
C THR A 13 -11.53 -2.01 18.17
N GLN A 14 -11.13 -1.67 19.40
CA GLN A 14 -9.72 -1.62 19.86
C GLN A 14 -9.22 -3.02 20.11
N ALA A 15 -10.00 -3.84 20.82
CA ALA A 15 -9.64 -5.24 21.01
C ALA A 15 -9.45 -5.93 19.66
N PHE A 16 -10.40 -5.75 18.73
CA PHE A 16 -10.29 -6.27 17.37
C PHE A 16 -9.06 -5.73 16.63
N SER A 17 -8.84 -4.41 16.64
CA SER A 17 -7.69 -3.78 15.98
C SER A 17 -6.36 -4.27 16.54
N ILE A 18 -6.22 -4.36 17.87
CA ILE A 18 -5.00 -4.86 18.53
C ILE A 18 -4.74 -6.31 18.15
N ILE A 19 -5.78 -7.17 18.15
CA ILE A 19 -5.66 -8.57 17.75
C ILE A 19 -5.18 -8.66 16.29
N CYS A 20 -5.84 -7.94 15.37
CA CYS A 20 -5.43 -7.91 13.97
C CYS A 20 -3.99 -7.42 13.78
N LEU A 21 -3.61 -6.31 14.42
CA LEU A 21 -2.26 -5.76 14.32
C LEU A 21 -1.21 -6.72 14.90
N SER A 22 -1.54 -7.42 15.98
CA SER A 22 -0.64 -8.40 16.61
C SER A 22 -0.43 -9.60 15.68
N VAL A 23 -1.51 -10.12 15.08
CA VAL A 23 -1.42 -11.20 14.10
C VAL A 23 -0.62 -10.76 12.87
N THR A 24 -0.89 -9.57 12.31
CA THR A 24 -0.13 -9.00 11.19
C THR A 24 1.35 -8.83 11.53
N CYS A 25 1.66 -8.37 12.74
CA CYS A 25 3.03 -8.23 13.20
C CYS A 25 3.76 -9.59 13.24
N ILE A 26 3.18 -10.59 13.90
CA ILE A 26 3.80 -11.92 14.04
C ILE A 26 3.97 -12.58 12.68
N THR A 27 2.90 -12.63 11.89
CA THR A 27 2.91 -13.24 10.56
C THR A 27 3.84 -12.51 9.61
N GLY A 28 3.89 -11.17 9.68
CA GLY A 28 4.75 -10.36 8.84
C GLY A 28 6.23 -10.48 9.20
N ILE A 29 6.58 -10.50 10.49
CA ILE A 29 7.98 -10.71 10.92
C ILE A 29 8.47 -12.09 10.50
N ILE A 30 7.70 -13.14 10.80
CA ILE A 30 8.09 -14.52 10.50
C ILE A 30 8.09 -14.77 8.99
N GLY A 31 6.98 -14.43 8.31
CA GLY A 31 6.80 -14.69 6.88
C GLY A 31 7.75 -13.89 6.01
N ASN A 32 7.80 -12.57 6.19
CA ASN A 32 8.68 -11.72 5.39
C ASN A 32 10.15 -11.92 5.77
N GLY A 33 10.46 -12.19 7.04
CA GLY A 33 11.81 -12.55 7.47
C GLY A 33 12.34 -13.82 6.79
N LEU A 34 11.49 -14.84 6.65
CA LEU A 34 11.83 -16.06 5.91
C LEU A 34 12.07 -15.77 4.41
N VAL A 35 11.24 -14.93 3.79
CA VAL A 35 11.42 -14.53 2.39
C VAL A 35 12.72 -13.76 2.21
N ILE A 36 13.05 -12.83 3.12
CA ILE A 36 14.33 -12.09 3.12
C ILE A 36 15.50 -13.07 3.22
N TRP A 37 15.42 -14.06 4.12
CA TRP A 37 16.46 -15.06 4.27
C TRP A 37 16.68 -15.87 2.99
N ILE A 38 15.61 -16.39 2.40
CA ILE A 38 15.69 -17.23 1.20
C ILE A 38 16.10 -16.40 -0.02
N ALA A 39 15.48 -15.25 -0.25
CA ALA A 39 15.73 -14.42 -1.42
C ALA A 39 17.06 -13.66 -1.34
N GLY A 40 17.52 -13.30 -0.14
CA GLY A 40 18.78 -12.59 0.08
C GLY A 40 20.00 -13.51 0.04
N PHE A 41 19.92 -14.66 0.71
CA PHE A 41 21.09 -15.53 0.91
C PHE A 41 21.10 -16.79 0.04
N LYS A 42 19.92 -17.33 -0.34
CA LYS A 42 19.84 -18.61 -1.06
C LYS A 42 19.54 -18.46 -2.56
N MET A 43 18.90 -17.38 -3.00
CA MET A 43 18.50 -17.20 -4.40
C MET A 43 18.95 -15.85 -4.98
N LYS A 44 19.99 -15.83 -5.81
CA LYS A 44 20.43 -14.62 -6.52
C LYS A 44 19.81 -14.52 -7.92
N THR A 45 18.49 -14.48 -7.98
CA THR A 45 17.75 -14.30 -9.24
C THR A 45 17.09 -12.93 -9.31
N ILE A 46 16.77 -12.48 -10.53
CA ILE A 46 16.02 -11.23 -10.76
C ILE A 46 14.66 -11.30 -10.05
N THR A 47 13.97 -12.44 -10.14
CA THR A 47 12.71 -12.65 -9.44
C THR A 47 12.87 -12.54 -7.92
N ALA A 48 13.93 -13.12 -7.36
CA ALA A 48 14.22 -13.03 -5.94
C ALA A 48 14.52 -11.59 -5.49
N THR A 49 15.09 -10.75 -6.37
CA THR A 49 15.33 -9.32 -6.08
C THR A 49 14.01 -8.58 -5.83
N TRP A 50 12.97 -8.83 -6.64
CA TRP A 50 11.65 -8.22 -6.42
C TRP A 50 11.03 -8.65 -5.10
N TYR A 51 11.06 -9.97 -4.81
CA TYR A 51 10.52 -10.51 -3.57
C TYR A 51 11.29 -10.06 -2.34
N LEU A 52 12.61 -9.88 -2.45
CA LEU A 52 13.45 -9.39 -1.37
C LEU A 52 13.04 -7.98 -0.97
N HIS A 53 12.91 -7.06 -1.92
CA HIS A 53 12.54 -5.68 -1.59
C HIS A 53 11.08 -5.56 -1.11
N LEU A 54 10.16 -6.33 -1.68
CA LEU A 54 8.78 -6.43 -1.19
C LEU A 54 8.74 -6.96 0.26
N ALA A 55 9.53 -8.00 0.56
CA ALA A 55 9.60 -8.54 1.91
C ALA A 55 10.25 -7.56 2.90
N ILE A 56 11.26 -6.79 2.48
CA ILE A 56 11.87 -5.74 3.31
C ILE A 56 10.82 -4.67 3.66
N THR A 57 10.06 -4.18 2.68
CA THR A 57 9.04 -3.16 2.93
C THR A 57 7.94 -3.68 3.86
N ASP A 58 7.48 -4.91 3.65
CA ASP A 58 6.44 -5.51 4.47
C ASP A 58 6.94 -5.83 5.89
N PHE A 59 8.19 -6.28 6.05
CA PHE A 59 8.83 -6.50 7.35
C PHE A 59 8.92 -5.21 8.18
N ILE A 60 9.37 -4.11 7.56
CA ILE A 60 9.43 -2.79 8.22
C ILE A 60 8.03 -2.34 8.65
N CYS A 61 7.02 -2.52 7.79
CA CYS A 61 5.64 -2.18 8.14
C CYS A 61 5.11 -3.05 9.29
N SER A 62 5.39 -4.35 9.30
CA SER A 62 5.03 -5.25 10.39
C SER A 62 5.71 -4.88 11.71
N LEU A 63 6.95 -4.37 11.66
CA LEU A 63 7.58 -3.84 12.86
C LEU A 63 6.90 -2.54 13.33
N SER A 64 6.51 -1.66 12.41
CA SER A 64 5.79 -0.42 12.75
C SER A 64 4.43 -0.67 13.40
N THR A 65 3.80 -1.82 13.16
CA THR A 65 2.56 -2.18 13.86
C THR A 65 2.74 -2.36 15.37
N LEU A 66 3.95 -2.66 15.86
CA LEU A 66 4.25 -2.65 17.31
C LEU A 66 4.15 -1.23 17.89
N VAL A 67 4.63 -0.23 17.16
CA VAL A 67 4.52 1.18 17.56
C VAL A 67 3.06 1.59 17.63
N ARG A 68 2.25 1.16 16.65
CA ARG A 68 0.80 1.41 16.65
C ARG A 68 0.10 0.73 17.83
N ILE A 69 0.44 -0.52 18.15
CA ILE A 69 -0.11 -1.21 19.34
C ILE A 69 0.32 -0.50 20.62
N ALA A 70 1.58 -0.05 20.69
CA ALA A 70 2.09 0.72 21.83
C ALA A 70 1.34 2.06 21.99
N GLU A 71 0.97 2.75 20.90
CA GLU A 71 0.15 3.97 20.94
C GLU A 71 -1.25 3.76 21.52
N TRP A 72 -1.80 2.54 21.45
CA TRP A 72 -3.09 2.21 22.06
C TRP A 72 -3.02 1.94 23.56
N ILE A 73 -1.84 1.57 24.07
CA ILE A 73 -1.61 1.14 25.46
C ILE A 73 -0.91 2.23 26.26
N LEU A 74 0.04 2.92 25.62
CA LEU A 74 0.82 4.03 26.15
C LEU A 74 0.36 5.32 25.43
N PRO A 75 0.25 6.46 26.12
CA PRO A 75 0.03 7.75 25.46
C PRO A 75 1.25 8.10 24.60
N GLY A 76 1.21 7.68 23.33
CA GLY A 76 2.20 8.00 22.32
C GLY A 76 2.05 9.45 21.87
N GLY A 77 3.16 10.17 21.73
CA GLY A 77 3.14 11.53 21.20
C GLY A 77 2.84 11.57 19.68
N ILE A 78 2.33 12.72 19.22
CA ILE A 78 2.05 13.09 17.81
C ILE A 78 3.07 12.54 16.79
N ARG A 79 4.36 12.57 17.16
CA ARG A 79 5.48 12.15 16.31
C ARG A 79 5.48 10.66 15.99
N LEU A 80 5.16 9.78 16.93
CA LEU A 80 5.13 8.33 16.70
C LEU A 80 4.00 7.97 15.74
N CYS A 81 2.83 8.60 15.91
CA CYS A 81 1.68 8.39 15.04
C CYS A 81 2.00 8.79 13.60
N LEU A 82 2.64 9.96 13.41
CA LEU A 82 3.04 10.44 12.09
C LEU A 82 4.07 9.50 11.42
N ILE A 83 5.04 9.01 12.18
CA ILE A 83 6.04 8.04 11.70
C ILE A 83 5.37 6.73 11.30
N SER A 84 4.52 6.17 12.16
CA SER A 84 3.78 4.93 11.89
C SER A 84 2.90 5.05 10.65
N PHE A 85 2.21 6.18 10.49
CA PHE A 85 1.40 6.46 9.30
C PHE A 85 2.27 6.59 8.03
N THR A 86 3.40 7.29 8.13
CA THR A 86 4.35 7.46 7.01
C THR A 86 4.92 6.12 6.55
N ILE A 87 5.30 5.25 7.49
CA ILE A 87 5.80 3.90 7.19
C ILE A 87 4.73 3.06 6.50
N LEU A 88 3.49 3.11 7.00
CA LEU A 88 2.36 2.41 6.39
C LEU A 88 2.10 2.90 4.96
N LEU A 89 2.06 4.23 4.75
CA LEU A 89 1.83 4.82 3.44
C LEU A 89 2.94 4.44 2.46
N LEU A 90 4.20 4.55 2.88
CA LEU A 90 5.35 4.15 2.07
C LEU A 90 5.30 2.65 1.76
N ASN A 91 4.96 1.79 2.72
CA ASN A 91 4.82 0.35 2.48
C ASN A 91 3.78 0.07 1.39
N VAL A 92 2.56 0.60 1.51
CA VAL A 92 1.49 0.37 0.54
C VAL A 92 1.92 0.78 -0.88
N LEU A 93 2.53 1.96 -1.01
CA LEU A 93 3.03 2.46 -2.29
C LEU A 93 4.14 1.56 -2.86
N THR A 94 5.14 1.26 -2.05
CA THR A 94 6.30 0.49 -2.53
C THR A 94 5.89 -0.95 -2.88
N SER A 95 5.03 -1.56 -2.06
CA SER A 95 4.52 -2.91 -2.28
C SER A 95 3.65 -3.00 -3.54
N VAL A 96 2.79 -2.02 -3.84
CA VAL A 96 1.99 -2.04 -5.08
C VAL A 96 2.86 -1.89 -6.34
N TYR A 97 3.89 -1.05 -6.31
CA TYR A 97 4.81 -0.92 -7.43
C TYR A 97 5.69 -2.15 -7.62
N PHE A 98 6.13 -2.81 -6.55
CA PHE A 98 6.82 -4.10 -6.67
C PHE A 98 5.92 -5.20 -7.22
N LEU A 99 4.65 -5.27 -6.80
CA LEU A 99 3.67 -6.20 -7.39
C LEU A 99 3.42 -5.93 -8.87
N THR A 100 3.42 -4.66 -9.26
CA THR A 100 3.35 -4.22 -10.66
C THR A 100 4.56 -4.73 -11.44
N ALA A 101 5.77 -4.49 -10.93
CA ALA A 101 7.01 -4.96 -11.54
C ALA A 101 7.07 -6.49 -11.66
N ILE A 102 6.62 -7.23 -10.64
CA ILE A 102 6.53 -8.70 -10.67
C ILE A 102 5.55 -9.17 -11.75
N SER A 103 4.41 -8.50 -11.88
CA SER A 103 3.39 -8.84 -12.88
C SER A 103 3.90 -8.57 -14.30
N VAL A 104 4.58 -7.45 -14.53
CA VAL A 104 5.23 -7.11 -15.80
C VAL A 104 6.36 -8.09 -16.14
N ASP A 105 7.26 -8.38 -15.19
CA ASP A 105 8.38 -9.32 -15.37
C ASP A 105 7.88 -10.73 -15.78
N ARG A 106 6.80 -11.20 -15.15
CA ARG A 106 6.14 -12.46 -15.50
C ARG A 106 5.49 -12.41 -16.88
N CYS A 107 4.77 -11.33 -17.16
CA CYS A 107 4.09 -11.12 -18.45
C CYS A 107 5.09 -11.16 -19.60
N ILE A 108 6.17 -10.39 -19.50
CA ILE A 108 7.26 -10.36 -20.48
C ILE A 108 7.91 -11.74 -20.63
N SER A 109 8.20 -12.42 -19.52
CA SER A 109 8.83 -13.75 -19.55
C SER A 109 7.98 -14.81 -20.27
N ILE A 110 6.64 -14.69 -20.20
CA ILE A 110 5.71 -15.65 -20.80
C ILE A 110 5.41 -15.29 -22.27
N ILE A 111 5.21 -14.01 -22.57
CA ILE A 111 4.78 -13.54 -23.89
C ILE A 111 5.99 -13.39 -24.83
N TRP A 112 7.11 -12.88 -24.33
CA TRP A 112 8.32 -12.59 -25.12
C TRP A 112 9.56 -13.26 -24.50
N PRO A 113 9.67 -14.60 -24.53
CA PRO A 113 10.74 -15.34 -23.86
C PRO A 113 12.14 -15.01 -24.42
N ILE A 114 12.26 -14.77 -25.74
CA ILE A 114 13.53 -14.39 -26.37
C ILE A 114 13.99 -13.01 -25.88
N TRP A 115 13.07 -12.04 -25.82
CA TRP A 115 13.37 -10.71 -25.32
C TRP A 115 13.77 -10.75 -23.85
N ALA A 116 13.02 -11.51 -23.03
CA ALA A 116 13.34 -11.72 -21.62
C ALA A 116 14.75 -12.31 -21.46
N LYS A 117 15.13 -13.31 -22.25
CA LYS A 117 16.48 -13.90 -22.16
C LYS A 117 17.61 -12.88 -22.40
N ILE A 118 17.38 -11.89 -23.28
CA ILE A 118 18.39 -10.91 -23.69
C ILE A 118 18.40 -9.69 -22.76
N HIS A 119 17.24 -9.14 -22.41
CA HIS A 119 17.12 -7.85 -21.71
C HIS A 119 16.93 -7.98 -20.19
N ARG A 120 16.49 -9.14 -19.71
CA ARG A 120 16.25 -9.39 -18.28
C ARG A 120 17.59 -9.62 -17.57
N THR A 121 18.24 -8.51 -17.24
CA THR A 121 19.54 -8.50 -16.54
C THR A 121 19.39 -7.99 -15.10
N GLN A 122 20.34 -8.37 -14.23
CA GLN A 122 20.36 -7.90 -12.85
C GLN A 122 20.49 -6.37 -12.76
N ARG A 123 21.23 -5.74 -13.70
CA ARG A 123 21.38 -4.28 -13.76
C ARG A 123 20.05 -3.57 -14.02
N SER A 124 19.24 -4.09 -14.95
CA SER A 124 17.90 -3.58 -15.22
C SER A 124 17.02 -3.68 -13.98
N ALA A 125 17.01 -4.85 -13.32
CA ALA A 125 16.25 -5.07 -12.10
C ALA A 125 16.64 -4.10 -10.97
N THR A 126 17.94 -3.94 -10.70
CA THR A 126 18.43 -3.00 -9.68
C THR A 126 18.07 -1.55 -10.00
N THR A 127 18.09 -1.17 -11.28
CA THR A 127 17.69 0.18 -11.71
C THR A 127 16.20 0.41 -11.45
N THR A 128 15.35 -0.54 -11.83
CA THR A 128 13.91 -0.46 -11.57
C THR A 128 13.58 -0.44 -10.08
N VAL A 129 14.27 -1.23 -9.25
CA VAL A 129 14.12 -1.16 -7.79
C VAL A 129 14.37 0.26 -7.28
N ARG A 130 15.47 0.90 -7.72
CA ARG A 130 15.77 2.28 -7.31
C ARG A 130 14.67 3.25 -7.74
N ILE A 131 14.17 3.12 -8.97
CA ILE A 131 13.06 3.93 -9.48
C ILE A 131 11.82 3.76 -8.60
N ILE A 132 11.45 2.51 -8.26
CA ILE A 132 10.30 2.21 -7.41
C ILE A 132 10.43 2.90 -6.04
N TRP A 133 11.59 2.82 -5.41
CA TRP A 133 11.84 3.49 -4.14
C TRP A 133 11.71 5.01 -4.24
N VAL A 134 12.33 5.62 -5.25
CA VAL A 134 12.29 7.09 -5.45
C VAL A 134 10.86 7.56 -5.72
N VAL A 135 10.13 6.89 -6.61
CA VAL A 135 8.73 7.24 -6.93
C VAL A 135 7.84 7.09 -5.70
N SER A 136 8.00 5.99 -4.94
CA SER A 136 7.19 5.75 -3.73
C SER A 136 7.47 6.80 -2.66
N LEU A 137 8.73 7.20 -2.48
CA LEU A 137 9.11 8.26 -1.56
C LEU A 137 8.55 9.62 -1.99
N LEU A 138 8.65 9.97 -3.27
CA LEU A 138 8.12 11.23 -3.79
C LEU A 138 6.60 11.32 -3.61
N LEU A 139 5.87 10.25 -3.91
CA LEU A 139 4.41 10.20 -3.72
C LEU A 139 4.00 10.23 -2.24
N CYS A 140 4.79 9.57 -1.38
CA CYS A 140 4.59 9.61 0.07
C CYS A 140 4.81 11.04 0.60
N ILE A 141 5.94 11.66 0.25
CA ILE A 141 6.29 13.04 0.64
C ILE A 141 5.23 14.02 0.12
N SER A 142 4.89 13.97 -1.17
CA SER A 142 3.85 14.81 -1.75
C SER A 142 2.53 14.68 -0.98
N SER A 143 2.15 13.45 -0.62
CA SER A 143 0.93 13.20 0.16
C SER A 143 0.99 13.75 1.58
N LEU A 144 2.16 13.73 2.21
CA LEU A 144 2.36 14.28 3.56
C LEU A 144 2.41 15.81 3.55
N PHE A 145 3.10 16.43 2.59
CA PHE A 145 3.23 17.89 2.50
C PHE A 145 1.90 18.58 2.14
N LEU A 146 1.17 18.08 1.14
CA LEU A 146 -0.17 18.58 0.82
C LEU A 146 -1.15 18.36 1.97
N GLY A 147 -1.01 17.24 2.71
CA GLY A 147 -1.77 17.01 3.93
C GLY A 147 -1.36 17.97 5.06
N TYR A 148 -0.09 18.35 5.15
CA TYR A 148 0.46 19.21 6.19
C TYR A 148 0.16 20.70 5.96
N ASP A 149 0.22 21.20 4.73
CA ASP A 149 -0.16 22.58 4.40
C ASP A 149 -1.66 22.82 4.67
N PHE A 150 -2.50 21.81 4.45
CA PHE A 150 -3.91 21.79 4.86
C PHE A 150 -4.07 21.85 6.40
N VAL A 151 -3.15 21.22 7.15
CA VAL A 151 -3.13 21.19 8.63
C VAL A 151 -2.62 22.49 9.24
N SER A 152 -1.73 23.23 8.56
CA SER A 152 -1.18 24.49 9.06
C SER A 152 -2.16 25.67 8.96
N PHE A 153 -3.13 25.62 8.03
CA PHE A 153 -4.17 26.65 7.88
C PHE A 153 -5.37 26.47 8.82
N HIS A 154 -5.61 25.25 9.32
CA HIS A 154 -6.71 24.95 10.26
C HIS A 154 -6.16 24.43 11.59
N ASN A 155 -6.19 25.28 12.62
CA ASN A 155 -5.80 25.01 14.02
C ASN A 155 -5.79 23.52 14.41
N PRO A 156 -4.61 22.89 14.56
CA PRO A 156 -4.53 21.47 14.88
C PRO A 156 -4.82 21.25 16.37
N THR A 157 -6.05 20.87 16.72
CA THR A 157 -6.33 20.36 18.06
C THR A 157 -5.87 18.91 18.16
N CYS A 158 -4.61 18.75 18.60
CA CYS A 158 -3.98 17.58 19.24
C CYS A 158 -4.21 16.17 18.65
N CYS A 159 -3.12 15.40 18.49
CA CYS A 159 -3.25 13.94 18.34
C CYS A 159 -3.72 13.33 19.66
N VAL A 160 -5.00 13.01 19.74
CA VAL A 160 -5.55 12.21 20.83
C VAL A 160 -6.31 11.05 20.19
N PRO A 161 -6.03 9.79 20.58
CA PRO A 161 -6.93 8.70 20.30
C PRO A 161 -8.23 9.01 21.05
N MET A 162 -9.26 9.49 20.34
CA MET A 162 -10.60 9.70 20.91
C MET A 162 -11.29 8.36 20.95
N ARG A 163 -10.77 7.62 21.92
CA ARG A 163 -10.97 6.23 22.13
C ARG A 163 -10.53 5.52 20.82
N HIS A 164 -11.20 5.56 19.65
CA HIS A 164 -10.98 4.66 18.50
C HIS A 164 -11.01 5.46 17.25
N GLN A 165 -9.98 5.25 16.45
CA GLN A 165 -9.81 5.79 15.11
C GLN A 165 -8.92 7.02 15.07
N TYR A 166 -7.95 6.89 14.16
CA TYR A 166 -7.08 7.93 13.68
C TYR A 166 -7.66 8.36 12.34
N TYR A 167 -8.29 9.51 12.27
CA TYR A 167 -8.72 10.10 10.99
C TYR A 167 -8.44 11.59 10.98
N PHE A 168 -8.02 12.09 9.82
CA PHE A 168 -8.15 13.49 9.47
C PHE A 168 -9.58 13.69 8.96
N VAL A 169 -10.46 14.33 9.74
CA VAL A 169 -11.78 14.74 9.25
C VAL A 169 -11.70 16.23 8.95
N TYR A 170 -11.65 16.55 7.66
CA TYR A 170 -11.69 17.90 7.14
C TYR A 170 -13.17 18.27 6.95
N LYS A 171 -13.60 19.42 7.48
CA LYS A 171 -14.82 20.06 6.97
C LYS A 171 -14.38 20.93 5.80
N LEU A 172 -14.57 20.48 4.56
CA LEU A 172 -14.38 21.35 3.40
C LEU A 172 -15.67 22.11 3.12
N SER A 173 -15.58 23.40 2.81
CA SER A 173 -16.68 24.10 2.16
C SER A 173 -16.94 23.48 0.78
N GLU A 174 -18.21 23.42 0.34
CA GLU A 174 -18.59 22.89 -0.99
C GLU A 174 -17.88 23.63 -2.15
N ALA A 175 -17.48 24.89 -1.95
CA ALA A 175 -16.68 25.65 -2.93
C ALA A 175 -15.22 25.18 -2.99
N GLU A 176 -14.60 24.90 -1.85
CA GLU A 176 -13.19 24.46 -1.74
C GLU A 176 -13.02 23.00 -2.20
N LYS A 177 -14.07 22.19 -2.04
CA LYS A 177 -14.15 20.81 -2.54
C LYS A 177 -14.11 20.74 -4.06
N SER A 178 -14.78 21.66 -4.74
CA SER A 178 -14.76 21.78 -6.21
C SER A 178 -13.37 22.18 -6.72
N GLU A 179 -12.68 23.09 -6.04
CA GLU A 179 -11.31 23.50 -6.42
C GLU A 179 -10.29 22.38 -6.15
N TYR A 180 -10.42 21.67 -5.02
CA TYR A 180 -9.57 20.53 -4.66
C TYR A 180 -9.71 19.32 -5.60
N LEU A 181 -10.93 18.99 -6.06
CA LEU A 181 -11.15 17.88 -7.01
C LEU A 181 -10.64 18.20 -8.42
N ASN A 182 -10.56 19.48 -8.79
CA ASN A 182 -10.12 19.92 -10.11
C ASN A 182 -8.62 20.26 -10.16
N ASP A 183 -7.90 20.16 -9.05
CA ASP A 183 -6.45 20.35 -9.01
C ASP A 183 -5.74 19.20 -9.77
N PRO A 184 -4.96 19.51 -10.83
CA PRO A 184 -4.21 18.50 -11.58
C PRO A 184 -3.30 17.66 -10.69
N ILE A 185 -2.79 18.19 -9.57
CA ILE A 185 -1.94 17.46 -8.64
C ILE A 185 -2.70 16.31 -7.97
N ASN A 186 -3.95 16.53 -7.57
CA ASN A 186 -4.78 15.51 -6.93
C ASN A 186 -5.20 14.41 -7.92
N ILE A 187 -5.49 14.78 -9.17
CA ILE A 187 -5.76 13.83 -10.25
C ILE A 187 -4.52 12.98 -10.51
N CYS A 188 -3.35 13.59 -10.66
CA CYS A 188 -2.09 12.86 -10.84
C CYS A 188 -1.84 11.89 -9.68
N ARG A 189 -2.06 12.30 -8.43
CA ARG A 189 -1.91 11.41 -7.27
C ARG A 189 -2.82 10.19 -7.35
N PHE A 190 -4.10 10.37 -7.67
CA PHE A 190 -5.03 9.26 -7.84
C PHE A 190 -4.58 8.29 -8.95
N VAL A 191 -4.13 8.84 -10.08
CA VAL A 191 -3.64 8.04 -11.21
C VAL A 191 -2.40 7.24 -10.81
N PHE A 192 -1.37 7.88 -10.27
CA PHE A 192 -0.10 7.21 -9.98
C PHE A 192 -0.19 6.28 -8.78
N MET A 193 -0.91 6.64 -7.71
CA MET A 193 -1.03 5.81 -6.51
C MET A 193 -1.96 4.62 -6.73
N PHE A 194 -2.96 4.74 -7.61
CA PHE A 194 -4.00 3.72 -7.78
C PHE A 194 -4.20 3.25 -9.23
N LEU A 195 -4.71 4.11 -10.10
CA LEU A 195 -5.21 3.67 -11.41
C LEU A 195 -4.12 2.99 -12.26
N LEU A 196 -2.93 3.60 -12.32
CA LEU A 196 -1.80 3.15 -13.12
C LEU A 196 -1.27 1.77 -12.69
N PRO A 197 -0.84 1.55 -11.42
CA PRO A 197 -0.32 0.25 -11.01
C PRO A 197 -1.37 -0.86 -11.15
N PHE A 198 -2.63 -0.59 -10.79
CA PHE A 198 -3.69 -1.61 -10.89
C PHE A 198 -4.04 -1.94 -12.35
N ALA A 199 -4.15 -0.94 -13.24
CA ALA A 199 -4.39 -1.18 -14.66
C ALA A 199 -3.28 -2.07 -15.26
N ILE A 200 -2.00 -1.77 -14.96
CA ILE A 200 -0.87 -2.56 -15.46
C ILE A 200 -0.94 -4.00 -14.95
N ILE A 201 -1.22 -4.19 -13.65
CA ILE A 201 -1.33 -5.53 -13.06
C ILE A 201 -2.47 -6.32 -13.73
N LEU A 202 -3.65 -5.72 -13.91
CA LEU A 202 -4.80 -6.37 -14.54
C LEU A 202 -4.51 -6.74 -16.00
N LEU A 203 -3.95 -5.81 -16.78
CA LEU A 203 -3.58 -6.05 -18.17
C LEU A 203 -2.54 -7.16 -18.29
N CYS A 204 -1.47 -7.11 -17.49
CA CYS A 204 -0.41 -8.13 -17.52
C CYS A 204 -0.94 -9.52 -17.20
N ASN A 205 -1.73 -9.64 -16.13
CA ASN A 205 -2.26 -10.94 -15.76
C ASN A 205 -3.36 -11.42 -16.72
N GLY A 206 -4.16 -10.51 -17.30
CA GLY A 206 -5.11 -10.83 -18.35
C GLY A 206 -4.42 -11.42 -19.58
N LEU A 207 -3.34 -10.78 -20.06
CA LEU A 207 -2.55 -11.28 -21.18
C LEU A 207 -1.92 -12.64 -20.90
N ILE A 208 -1.41 -12.87 -19.69
CA ILE A 208 -0.90 -14.19 -19.27
C ILE A 208 -2.00 -15.25 -19.37
N VAL A 209 -3.20 -14.97 -18.83
CA VAL A 209 -4.33 -15.92 -18.89
C VAL A 209 -4.74 -16.17 -20.32
N CYS A 210 -4.92 -15.13 -21.13
CA CYS A 210 -5.23 -15.27 -22.55
C CYS A 210 -4.21 -16.18 -23.23
N ARG A 211 -2.91 -15.92 -23.07
CA ARG A 211 -1.85 -16.73 -23.66
C ARG A 211 -1.94 -18.19 -23.21
N LEU A 212 -2.07 -18.46 -21.92
CA LEU A 212 -2.16 -19.81 -21.37
C LEU A 212 -3.36 -20.59 -21.92
N VAL A 213 -4.52 -19.93 -22.03
CA VAL A 213 -5.75 -20.50 -22.61
C VAL A 213 -5.56 -20.79 -24.10
N PHE A 214 -5.07 -19.83 -24.87
CA PHE A 214 -4.84 -19.99 -26.32
C PHE A 214 -3.81 -21.07 -26.65
N THR A 215 -2.76 -21.23 -25.84
CA THR A 215 -1.73 -22.26 -26.06
C THR A 215 -2.02 -23.60 -25.37
N LYS A 216 -3.19 -23.76 -24.73
CA LYS A 216 -3.58 -24.97 -23.96
C LYS A 216 -2.52 -25.46 -22.97
N ILE A 217 -1.75 -24.53 -22.38
CA ILE A 217 -0.75 -24.90 -21.36
C ILE A 217 -1.51 -25.20 -20.06
N PRO A 218 -1.25 -26.34 -19.38
CA PRO A 218 -2.00 -26.71 -18.18
C PRO A 218 -1.94 -25.61 -17.12
N ASN A 219 -3.12 -25.38 -16.54
CA ASN A 219 -3.50 -24.24 -15.72
C ASN A 219 -2.57 -24.08 -14.49
N ARG A 220 -1.67 -23.10 -14.49
CA ARG A 220 -1.05 -22.65 -13.23
C ARG A 220 -2.06 -21.77 -12.48
N SER A 221 -2.39 -22.22 -11.27
CA SER A 221 -3.25 -21.59 -10.26
C SER A 221 -3.51 -20.09 -10.46
N GLN A 222 -4.76 -19.72 -10.78
CA GLN A 222 -5.26 -18.34 -10.90
C GLN A 222 -5.47 -17.64 -9.54
N ARG A 223 -4.96 -18.21 -8.44
CA ARG A 223 -5.02 -17.63 -7.09
C ARG A 223 -4.46 -16.20 -6.97
N PRO A 224 -3.31 -15.83 -7.56
CA PRO A 224 -2.78 -14.47 -7.41
C PRO A 224 -3.70 -13.42 -8.06
N LEU A 225 -4.38 -13.77 -9.16
CA LEU A 225 -5.36 -12.90 -9.81
C LEU A 225 -6.56 -12.60 -8.93
N LYS A 226 -7.15 -13.65 -8.33
CA LYS A 226 -8.28 -13.48 -7.40
C LYS A 226 -7.90 -12.66 -6.17
N ILE A 227 -6.69 -12.87 -5.64
CA ILE A 227 -6.17 -12.11 -4.50
C ILE A 227 -5.94 -10.65 -4.88
N ILE A 228 -5.36 -10.36 -6.04
CA ILE A 228 -5.14 -9.00 -6.52
C ILE A 228 -6.47 -8.29 -6.78
N THR A 229 -7.43 -8.91 -7.46
CA THR A 229 -8.76 -8.33 -7.69
C THR A 229 -9.49 -8.10 -6.36
N ALA A 230 -9.37 -9.00 -5.39
CA ALA A 230 -9.92 -8.82 -4.05
C ALA A 230 -9.23 -7.66 -3.32
N ILE A 231 -7.91 -7.50 -3.44
CA ILE A 231 -7.18 -6.36 -2.87
C ILE A 231 -7.62 -5.06 -3.53
N VAL A 232 -7.77 -5.03 -4.86
CA VAL A 232 -8.29 -3.88 -5.62
C VAL A 232 -9.67 -3.49 -5.10
N ILE A 233 -10.60 -4.44 -5.03
CA ILE A 233 -11.96 -4.20 -4.55
C ILE A 233 -11.92 -3.75 -3.09
N CYS A 234 -11.26 -4.47 -2.18
CA CYS A 234 -11.14 -4.06 -0.79
C CYS A 234 -10.55 -2.66 -0.66
N PHE A 235 -9.53 -2.33 -1.46
CA PHE A 235 -8.88 -1.03 -1.43
C PHE A 235 -9.77 0.09 -2.00
N PHE A 236 -10.47 -0.12 -3.11
CA PHE A 236 -11.49 0.81 -3.60
C PHE A 236 -12.59 1.02 -2.53
N TRP A 237 -13.06 -0.04 -1.89
CA TRP A 237 -14.10 0.05 -0.86
C TRP A 237 -13.59 0.57 0.50
N LEU A 238 -12.29 0.49 0.79
CA LEU A 238 -11.65 1.03 2.00
C LEU A 238 -11.18 2.47 1.82
N LEU A 239 -10.87 2.90 0.59
CA LEU A 239 -10.37 4.24 0.31
C LEU A 239 -11.46 5.19 -0.22
N VAL A 240 -12.47 4.69 -0.93
CA VAL A 240 -13.64 5.49 -1.33
C VAL A 240 -14.35 6.11 -0.11
N PRO A 241 -14.55 5.46 1.06
CA PRO A 241 -15.21 6.12 2.19
C PRO A 241 -14.40 7.27 2.80
N VAL A 242 -13.11 7.39 2.48
CA VAL A 242 -12.25 8.50 2.93
C VAL A 242 -12.35 9.71 1.98
N GLN A 243 -12.97 9.57 0.82
CA GLN A 243 -13.05 10.63 -0.20
C GLN A 243 -14.46 11.09 -0.61
N PRO A 244 -15.56 10.37 -0.30
CA PRO A 244 -16.79 11.10 0.03
C PRO A 244 -17.68 10.33 1.01
N LEU A 245 -17.63 10.71 2.29
CA LEU A 245 -18.76 10.51 3.21
C LEU A 245 -18.98 11.74 4.10
N GLU A 246 -18.87 12.94 3.53
CA GLU A 246 -19.73 14.07 3.90
C GLU A 246 -20.91 14.13 2.91
N ILE A 247 -21.62 13.02 2.74
CA ILE A 247 -22.94 13.00 2.10
C ILE A 247 -23.93 12.75 3.23
N HIS A 248 -24.21 13.83 3.98
CA HIS A 248 -25.46 14.23 4.62
C HIS A 248 -25.23 15.20 5.78
#